data_AF-A0AAE3MA53-F1
#
_entry.id   AF-A0AAE3MA53-F1
#
_cell.length_a   1.000
_cell.length_b   1.000
_cell.length_c   1.000
_cell.angle_alpha   90.00
_cell.angle_beta   90.00
_cell.angle_gamma   90.00
#
_symmetry.space_group_name_H-M   'P 1'
#
loop_
_entity.id
_entity.type
_entity.pdbx_description
1 polymer ?
#
loop_
_entity_poly.entity_id
_entity_poly.type
_entity_poly.pdbx_seq_one_letter_code
_entity_poly.pdbx_strand_id
1 'polypeptide(L)'
;KGLMGKLINKNTKAVISNSPVQFQDLKGGLVAQVNSDSEGVIKAAFEDQETLNVIVDLPEFFPYQETIQLSDATQEFKIELIPRPEWGIYGSVYLLPDMKAIPEVTLQVEPVDADAYSVVSGADGQFKAELKPETDYSLVFTKKGYFTKRTPYSTVNRDSGYVNVNEFMQLEMQKAEVGASIEIEILYDLGKWNIREDAATELDDMIQFLKDNPGVKIELGSHTDSRGSAQFNQRLSQKRAESAVTYMVNRGIDKSRVIAKGYGETR
;
A
#
# COMPACT_ATOMS: atom_id res chain seq x y z
N LYS A 1 -48.38 11.77 14.51
CA LYS A 1 -47.45 12.80 13.97
C LYS A 1 -46.54 12.18 12.92
N GLY A 2 -46.62 12.62 11.66
CA GLY A 2 -45.92 12.00 10.53
C GLY A 2 -44.58 12.67 10.22
N LEU A 3 -43.60 11.89 9.79
CA LEU A 3 -42.31 12.36 9.29
C LEU A 3 -42.03 11.77 7.90
N MET A 4 -41.62 12.63 6.97
CA MET A 4 -41.13 12.22 5.65
C MET A 4 -39.75 12.83 5.41
N GLY A 5 -38.74 11.98 5.30
CA GLY A 5 -37.34 12.40 5.16
C GLY A 5 -36.76 12.01 3.81
N LYS A 6 -35.68 12.68 3.40
CA LYS A 6 -34.81 12.20 2.31
C LYS A 6 -33.37 12.05 2.78
N LEU A 7 -32.81 10.86 2.61
CA LEU A 7 -31.42 10.51 2.94
C LEU A 7 -30.53 10.64 1.71
N ILE A 8 -29.53 11.52 1.78
CA ILE A 8 -28.61 11.75 0.67
C ILE A 8 -27.16 11.95 1.11
N ASN A 9 -26.24 11.72 0.19
CA ASN A 9 -24.84 12.14 0.34
C ASN A 9 -24.73 13.66 0.23
N LYS A 10 -24.08 14.32 1.19
CA LYS A 10 -23.96 15.78 1.24
C LYS A 10 -23.20 16.35 0.04
N ASN A 11 -22.16 15.66 -0.42
CA ASN A 11 -21.25 16.12 -1.46
C ASN A 11 -21.82 15.87 -2.86
N THR A 12 -22.22 14.63 -3.14
CA THR A 12 -22.67 14.22 -4.50
C THR A 12 -24.16 14.45 -4.72
N LYS A 13 -24.93 14.66 -3.65
CA LYS A 13 -26.40 14.68 -3.64
C LYS A 13 -27.06 13.36 -4.08
N ALA A 14 -26.28 12.29 -4.23
CA ALA A 14 -26.81 10.96 -4.53
C ALA A 14 -27.71 10.47 -3.39
N VAL A 15 -28.78 9.76 -3.74
CA VAL A 15 -29.69 9.14 -2.78
C VAL A 15 -29.01 7.97 -2.09
N ILE A 16 -29.28 7.79 -0.80
CA ILE A 16 -28.78 6.67 -0.01
C ILE A 16 -29.98 5.79 0.31
N SER A 17 -30.07 4.66 -0.37
CA SER A 17 -31.21 3.74 -0.31
C SER A 17 -30.98 2.59 0.66
N ASN A 18 -32.07 1.94 1.06
CA ASN A 18 -32.08 0.72 1.88
C ASN A 18 -31.26 0.82 3.17
N SER A 19 -31.10 2.03 3.71
CA SER A 19 -30.19 2.30 4.82
C SER A 19 -30.97 2.58 6.11
N PRO A 20 -30.54 2.03 7.26
CA PRO A 20 -31.24 2.18 8.51
C PRO A 20 -31.19 3.63 9.04
N VAL A 21 -32.34 4.09 9.51
CA VAL A 21 -32.54 5.37 10.19
C VAL A 21 -33.22 5.08 11.51
N GLN A 22 -32.54 5.45 12.59
CA GLN A 22 -33.01 5.24 13.95
C GLN A 22 -33.69 6.50 14.47
N PHE A 23 -34.81 6.30 15.15
CA PHE A 23 -35.48 7.33 15.91
C PHE A 23 -35.36 6.94 17.38
N GLN A 24 -34.71 7.79 18.17
CA GLN A 24 -34.50 7.58 19.59
C GLN A 24 -35.21 8.66 20.40
N ASP A 25 -35.61 8.34 21.62
CA ASP A 25 -36.05 9.34 22.58
C ASP A 25 -34.86 10.20 23.07
N LEU A 26 -35.15 11.23 23.87
CA LEU A 26 -34.12 12.13 24.39
C LEU A 26 -33.16 11.48 25.41
N LYS A 27 -33.48 10.27 25.89
CA LYS A 27 -32.64 9.48 26.79
C LYS A 27 -31.80 8.44 26.04
N GLY A 28 -31.92 8.37 24.71
CA GLY A 28 -31.22 7.40 23.84
C GLY A 28 -31.93 6.06 23.70
N GLY A 29 -33.17 5.92 24.17
CA GLY A 29 -33.98 4.73 23.97
C GLY A 29 -34.46 4.64 22.52
N LEU A 30 -34.27 3.48 21.87
CA LEU A 30 -34.77 3.26 20.51
C LEU A 30 -36.30 3.25 20.48
N VAL A 31 -36.90 4.17 19.74
CA VAL A 31 -38.35 4.27 19.53
C VAL A 31 -38.77 3.54 18.25
N ALA A 32 -38.03 3.75 17.16
CA ALA A 32 -38.25 3.05 15.91
C ALA A 32 -36.98 2.98 15.07
N GLN A 33 -36.93 2.03 14.15
CA GLN A 33 -35.94 1.99 13.08
C GLN A 33 -36.65 1.69 11.77
N VAL A 34 -36.39 2.50 10.76
CA VAL A 34 -36.91 2.29 9.39
C VAL A 34 -35.75 2.36 8.41
N ASN A 35 -35.91 1.75 7.24
CA ASN A 35 -34.93 1.91 6.17
C ASN A 35 -35.42 2.96 5.17
N SER A 36 -34.48 3.71 4.58
CA SER A 36 -34.78 4.49 3.38
C SER A 36 -35.17 3.58 2.22
N ASP A 37 -36.07 4.02 1.35
CA ASP A 37 -36.45 3.26 0.15
C ASP A 37 -35.44 3.42 -1.00
N SER A 38 -35.76 2.91 -2.19
CA SER A 38 -34.91 3.01 -3.38
C SER A 38 -34.64 4.44 -3.84
N GLU A 39 -35.48 5.39 -3.47
CA GLU A 39 -35.33 6.82 -3.77
C GLU A 39 -34.72 7.61 -2.59
N GLY A 40 -34.30 6.90 -1.54
CA GLY A 40 -33.76 7.47 -0.32
C GLY A 40 -34.82 8.09 0.60
N VAL A 41 -36.12 7.84 0.35
CA VAL A 41 -37.20 8.41 1.13
C VAL A 41 -37.41 7.60 2.42
N ILE A 42 -37.62 8.32 3.52
CA ILE A 42 -37.86 7.79 4.85
C ILE A 42 -39.29 8.17 5.23
N LYS A 43 -40.10 7.23 5.70
CA LYS A 43 -41.46 7.51 6.21
C LYS A 43 -41.63 6.87 7.58
N ALA A 44 -42.01 7.68 8.56
CA ALA A 44 -42.27 7.22 9.92
C ALA A 44 -43.44 8.00 10.54
N ALA A 45 -44.12 7.40 11.52
CA ALA A 45 -45.20 8.05 12.25
C ALA A 45 -45.14 7.68 13.73
N PHE A 46 -45.41 8.66 14.58
CA PHE A 46 -45.32 8.53 16.04
C PHE A 46 -46.57 9.13 16.70
N GLU A 47 -47.13 8.43 17.67
CA GLU A 47 -48.34 8.89 18.40
C GLU A 47 -47.96 9.58 19.73
N ASP A 48 -47.09 8.96 20.53
CA ASP A 48 -46.77 9.40 21.90
C ASP A 48 -45.45 10.18 22.03
N GLN A 49 -44.97 10.77 20.93
CA GLN A 49 -43.69 11.48 20.92
C GLN A 49 -43.89 12.95 20.57
N GLU A 50 -43.23 13.82 21.33
CA GLU A 50 -43.15 15.25 21.03
C GLU A 50 -41.83 15.61 20.35
N THR A 51 -40.74 14.96 20.74
CA THR A 51 -39.40 15.21 20.24
C THR A 51 -38.63 13.90 20.12
N LEU A 52 -37.86 13.74 19.06
CA LEU A 52 -37.03 12.56 18.80
C LEU A 52 -35.65 12.96 18.30
N ASN A 53 -34.66 12.12 18.56
CA ASN A 53 -33.37 12.15 17.89
C ASN A 53 -33.41 11.23 16.67
N VAL A 54 -33.14 11.76 15.49
CA VAL A 54 -32.88 10.99 14.27
C VAL A 54 -31.40 10.70 14.20
N ILE A 55 -31.03 9.43 14.09
CA ILE A 55 -29.66 8.96 14.06
C ILE A 55 -29.44 8.09 12.84
N VAL A 56 -28.33 8.34 12.14
CA VAL A 56 -27.87 7.52 11.03
C VAL A 56 -26.38 7.28 11.20
N ASP A 57 -25.99 6.02 11.39
CA ASP A 57 -24.60 5.61 11.59
C ASP A 57 -24.25 4.55 10.54
N LEU A 58 -23.67 5.01 9.43
CA LEU A 58 -23.23 4.17 8.31
C LEU A 58 -21.70 4.23 8.24
N PRO A 59 -21.00 3.10 8.01
CA PRO A 59 -19.53 3.05 8.01
C PRO A 59 -18.87 4.08 7.08
N GLU A 60 -19.44 4.28 5.89
CA GLU A 60 -18.97 5.17 4.82
C GLU A 60 -19.13 6.67 5.15
N PHE A 61 -19.83 7.02 6.24
CA PHE A 61 -20.19 8.40 6.57
C PHE A 61 -19.84 8.75 8.02
N PHE A 62 -19.65 10.04 8.30
CA PHE A 62 -19.64 10.50 9.69
C PHE A 62 -21.04 10.30 10.30
N PRO A 63 -21.15 9.85 11.56
CA PRO A 63 -22.44 9.63 12.19
C PRO A 63 -23.26 10.92 12.19
N TYR A 64 -24.53 10.80 11.83
CA TYR A 64 -25.46 11.91 11.79
C TYR A 64 -26.43 11.82 12.96
N GLN A 65 -26.68 12.95 13.60
CA GLN A 65 -27.71 13.10 14.61
C GLN A 65 -28.41 14.46 14.48
N GLU A 66 -29.74 14.47 14.49
CA GLU A 66 -30.56 15.68 14.54
C GLU A 66 -31.74 15.48 15.50
N THR A 67 -32.05 16.48 16.31
CA THR A 67 -33.25 16.46 17.16
C THR A 67 -34.41 17.13 16.41
N ILE A 68 -35.51 16.40 16.22
CA ILE A 68 -36.72 16.88 15.53
C ILE A 68 -37.86 17.02 16.53
N GLN A 69 -38.54 18.16 16.48
CA GLN A 69 -39.78 18.38 17.22
C GLN A 69 -41.00 18.10 16.34
N LEU A 70 -41.81 17.12 16.74
CA LEU A 70 -42.94 16.61 15.98
C LEU A 70 -44.17 17.51 16.10
N SER A 71 -44.79 17.82 14.97
CA SER A 71 -46.10 18.49 14.89
C SER A 71 -47.21 17.54 14.45
N ASP A 72 -48.47 18.00 14.53
CA ASP A 72 -49.64 17.20 14.15
C ASP A 72 -49.72 16.96 12.64
N ALA A 73 -49.14 17.85 11.82
CA ALA A 73 -49.00 17.67 10.39
C ALA A 73 -47.78 16.78 10.05
N THR A 74 -47.76 16.22 8.84
CA THR A 74 -46.56 15.53 8.36
C THR A 74 -45.48 16.56 8.07
N GLN A 75 -44.30 16.39 8.68
CA GLN A 75 -43.15 17.27 8.46
C GLN A 75 -42.17 16.64 7.46
N GLU A 76 -41.62 17.48 6.60
CA GLU A 76 -40.53 17.09 5.71
C GLU A 76 -39.17 17.46 6.32
N PHE A 77 -38.19 16.59 6.15
CA PHE A 77 -36.82 16.84 6.60
C PHE A 77 -35.80 16.19 5.66
N LYS A 78 -34.53 16.56 5.80
CA LYS A 78 -33.46 16.09 4.93
C LYS A 78 -32.25 15.70 5.74
N ILE A 79 -31.78 14.48 5.56
CA ILE A 79 -30.56 13.98 6.17
C ILE A 79 -29.45 14.02 5.11
N GLU A 80 -28.47 14.90 5.31
CA GLU A 80 -27.29 15.01 4.44
C GLU A 80 -26.06 14.41 5.13
N LEU A 81 -25.71 13.17 4.76
CA LEU A 81 -24.57 12.48 5.34
C LEU A 81 -23.26 12.97 4.73
N ILE A 82 -22.27 13.23 5.58
CA ILE A 82 -20.92 13.62 5.16
C ILE A 82 -20.12 12.34 4.95
N PRO A 83 -19.68 12.00 3.72
CA PRO A 83 -18.89 10.80 3.50
C PRO A 83 -17.56 10.92 4.25
N ARG A 84 -17.07 9.79 4.77
CA ARG A 84 -15.71 9.73 5.29
C ARG A 84 -14.75 9.85 4.11
N PRO A 85 -13.67 10.61 4.27
CA PRO A 85 -12.63 10.63 3.25
C PRO A 85 -11.99 9.24 3.15
N GLU A 86 -11.78 8.77 1.92
CA GLU A 86 -11.07 7.54 1.62
C GLU A 86 -9.67 7.89 1.09
N TRP A 87 -8.66 7.11 1.45
CA TRP A 87 -7.38 7.13 0.78
C TRP A 87 -7.19 5.78 0.12
N GLY A 88 -6.55 5.78 -1.03
CA GLY A 88 -6.30 4.53 -1.71
C GLY A 88 -5.43 4.70 -2.93
N ILE A 89 -4.98 3.57 -3.43
CA ILE A 89 -4.23 3.49 -4.67
C ILE A 89 -4.89 2.48 -5.58
N TYR A 90 -4.72 2.70 -6.88
CA TYR A 90 -5.04 1.73 -7.90
C TYR A 90 -4.01 1.80 -9.02
N GLY A 91 -3.92 0.73 -9.79
CA GLY A 91 -3.00 0.66 -10.90
C GLY A 91 -2.96 -0.74 -11.49
N SER A 92 -2.02 -0.97 -12.38
CA SER A 92 -1.74 -2.23 -13.06
C SER A 92 -0.27 -2.60 -12.89
N VAL A 93 0.00 -3.90 -12.80
CA VAL A 93 1.35 -4.43 -12.74
C VAL A 93 1.73 -5.02 -14.10
N TYR A 94 2.93 -4.70 -14.60
CA TYR A 94 3.40 -5.09 -15.93
C TYR A 94 4.65 -5.97 -15.88
N LEU A 95 4.85 -6.80 -16.90
CA LEU A 95 6.05 -7.60 -17.11
C LEU A 95 7.03 -6.86 -18.02
N LEU A 96 8.32 -6.82 -17.64
CA LEU A 96 9.37 -6.40 -18.55
C LEU A 96 9.83 -7.55 -19.47
N PRO A 97 10.24 -7.26 -20.73
CA PRO A 97 10.24 -5.95 -21.39
C PRO A 97 8.97 -5.67 -22.22
N ASP A 98 8.05 -6.63 -22.32
CA ASP A 98 6.89 -6.56 -23.22
C ASP A 98 5.73 -5.70 -22.70
N MET A 99 5.84 -5.21 -21.46
CA MET A 99 4.83 -4.43 -20.73
C MET A 99 3.47 -5.12 -20.69
N LYS A 100 3.46 -6.46 -20.70
CA LYS A 100 2.23 -7.23 -20.61
C LYS A 100 1.72 -7.21 -19.16
N ALA A 101 0.42 -6.98 -18.98
CA ALA A 101 -0.20 -7.04 -17.67
C ALA A 101 0.03 -8.40 -16.99
N ILE A 102 0.36 -8.38 -15.70
CA ILE A 102 0.58 -9.56 -14.89
C ILE A 102 -0.64 -9.77 -13.99
N PRO A 103 -1.46 -10.80 -14.24
CA PRO A 103 -2.58 -11.13 -13.35
C PRO A 103 -2.08 -11.76 -12.07
N GLU A 104 -2.91 -11.84 -11.02
CA GLU A 104 -2.62 -12.58 -9.79
C GLU A 104 -1.26 -12.19 -9.15
N VAL A 105 -0.95 -10.90 -9.15
CA VAL A 105 0.15 -10.33 -8.37
C VAL A 105 -0.42 -10.01 -7.00
N THR A 106 0.25 -10.48 -5.94
CA THR A 106 -0.12 -10.11 -4.57
C THR A 106 0.56 -8.80 -4.23
N LEU A 107 -0.23 -7.77 -3.96
CA LEU A 107 0.22 -6.53 -3.35
C LEU A 107 0.02 -6.66 -1.83
N GLN A 108 1.12 -6.75 -1.09
CA GLN A 108 1.12 -6.58 0.35
C GLN A 108 1.34 -5.09 0.67
N VAL A 109 0.38 -4.50 1.36
CA VAL A 109 0.45 -3.12 1.84
C VAL A 109 0.95 -3.19 3.27
N GLU A 110 2.14 -2.62 3.52
CA GLU A 110 2.82 -2.64 4.81
C GLU A 110 2.89 -1.21 5.38
N PRO A 111 1.92 -0.80 6.21
CA PRO A 111 2.00 0.48 6.93
C PRO A 111 3.13 0.45 7.96
N VAL A 112 3.77 1.59 8.22
CA VAL A 112 4.84 1.68 9.23
C VAL A 112 4.31 1.38 10.65
N ASP A 113 3.09 1.83 10.98
CA ASP A 113 2.52 1.79 12.33
C ASP A 113 1.27 0.88 12.47
N ALA A 114 1.06 -0.05 11.54
CA ALA A 114 -0.08 -0.96 11.59
C ALA A 114 0.20 -2.30 10.91
N ASP A 115 -0.69 -3.26 11.14
CA ASP A 115 -0.60 -4.58 10.51
C ASP A 115 -0.72 -4.48 8.99
N ALA A 116 0.13 -5.25 8.31
CA ALA A 116 0.07 -5.41 6.87
C ALA A 116 -1.17 -6.20 6.43
N TYR A 117 -1.65 -5.92 5.24
CA TYR A 117 -2.71 -6.69 4.59
C TYR A 117 -2.38 -6.88 3.11
N SER A 118 -3.16 -7.71 2.40
CA SER A 118 -2.90 -8.01 0.99
C SER A 118 -4.12 -7.87 0.11
N VAL A 119 -3.89 -7.41 -1.11
CA VAL A 119 -4.83 -7.47 -2.23
C VAL A 119 -4.19 -8.20 -3.40
N VAL A 120 -4.99 -8.75 -4.29
CA VAL A 120 -4.51 -9.51 -5.46
C VAL A 120 -4.99 -8.82 -6.72
N SER A 121 -4.10 -8.67 -7.70
CA SER A 121 -4.48 -8.09 -8.99
C SER A 121 -5.41 -9.02 -9.78
N GLY A 122 -6.33 -8.42 -10.53
CA GLY A 122 -7.29 -9.10 -11.39
C GLY A 122 -6.64 -9.74 -12.62
N ALA A 123 -7.46 -10.35 -13.48
CA ALA A 123 -7.00 -11.03 -14.71
C ALA A 123 -6.34 -10.08 -15.73
N ASP A 124 -6.60 -8.79 -15.62
CA ASP A 124 -6.04 -7.70 -16.41
C ASP A 124 -4.85 -7.01 -15.72
N GLY A 125 -4.37 -7.57 -14.59
CA GLY A 125 -3.27 -7.02 -13.81
C GLY A 125 -3.63 -5.80 -12.97
N GLN A 126 -4.89 -5.35 -12.97
CA GLN A 126 -5.34 -4.21 -12.17
C GLN A 126 -5.47 -4.58 -10.69
N PHE A 127 -5.11 -3.65 -9.81
CA PHE A 127 -5.36 -3.74 -8.37
C PHE A 127 -5.95 -2.44 -7.85
N LYS A 128 -6.60 -2.52 -6.69
CA LYS A 128 -7.10 -1.38 -5.91
C LYS A 128 -6.90 -1.71 -4.43
N ALA A 129 -6.35 -0.77 -3.67
CA ALA A 129 -6.04 -0.94 -2.25
C ALA A 129 -6.43 0.30 -1.44
N GLU A 130 -7.05 0.09 -0.28
CA GLU A 130 -7.45 1.14 0.66
C GLU A 130 -6.31 1.51 1.60
N LEU A 131 -6.01 2.79 1.72
CA LEU A 131 -4.98 3.29 2.60
C LEU A 131 -5.60 4.10 3.75
N LYS A 132 -4.90 4.12 4.87
CA LYS A 132 -5.11 5.10 5.95
C LYS A 132 -4.43 6.42 5.59
N PRO A 133 -5.00 7.58 5.99
CA PRO A 133 -4.35 8.88 5.85
C PRO A 133 -3.09 9.00 6.71
N GLU A 134 -2.25 9.99 6.43
CA GLU A 134 -1.11 10.37 7.28
C GLU A 134 -0.20 9.19 7.67
N THR A 135 -0.03 8.26 6.74
CA THR A 135 0.70 7.01 6.96
C THR A 135 1.71 6.79 5.82
N ASP A 136 2.91 6.37 6.21
CA ASP A 136 3.94 5.86 5.31
C ASP A 136 3.79 4.34 5.13
N TYR A 137 4.07 3.87 3.92
CA TYR A 137 3.89 2.50 3.50
C TYR A 137 5.10 1.96 2.76
N SER A 138 5.32 0.66 2.89
CA SER A 138 5.99 -0.14 1.88
C SER A 138 4.95 -0.93 1.08
N LEU A 139 4.96 -0.76 -0.24
CA LEU A 139 4.13 -1.53 -1.17
C LEU A 139 4.98 -2.66 -1.74
N VAL A 140 4.60 -3.91 -1.47
CA VAL A 140 5.38 -5.10 -1.83
C VAL A 140 4.59 -5.97 -2.79
N PHE A 141 5.04 -6.02 -4.04
CA PHE A 141 4.44 -6.79 -5.12
C PHE A 141 5.18 -8.12 -5.26
N THR A 142 4.45 -9.22 -5.06
CA THR A 142 5.00 -10.58 -5.13
C THR A 142 4.25 -11.44 -6.12
N LYS A 143 5.01 -12.26 -6.85
CA LYS A 143 4.47 -13.31 -7.71
C LYS A 143 5.51 -14.41 -7.90
N LYS A 144 5.08 -15.67 -7.81
CA LYS A 144 5.96 -16.82 -8.04
C LYS A 144 6.60 -16.73 -9.43
N GLY A 145 7.92 -16.88 -9.49
CA GLY A 145 8.70 -16.80 -10.73
C GLY A 145 9.11 -15.38 -11.12
N TYR A 146 8.86 -14.39 -10.27
CA TYR A 146 9.25 -13.00 -10.47
C TYR A 146 10.05 -12.51 -9.26
N PHE A 147 10.92 -11.54 -9.47
CA PHE A 147 11.54 -10.83 -8.37
C PHE A 147 10.50 -9.94 -7.67
N THR A 148 10.51 -9.98 -6.34
CA THR A 148 9.68 -9.10 -5.52
C THR A 148 10.03 -7.64 -5.82
N LYS A 149 9.00 -6.81 -6.01
CA LYS A 149 9.16 -5.37 -6.17
C LYS A 149 8.64 -4.66 -4.92
N ARG A 150 9.51 -3.89 -4.28
CA ARG A 150 9.19 -3.05 -3.13
C ARG A 150 9.27 -1.58 -3.52
N THR A 151 8.28 -0.78 -3.15
CA THR A 151 8.31 0.66 -3.39
C THR A 151 7.68 1.42 -2.23
N PRO A 152 8.29 2.52 -1.74
CA PRO A 152 7.69 3.34 -0.71
C PRO A 152 6.50 4.13 -1.26
N TYR A 153 5.51 4.37 -0.40
CA TYR A 153 4.40 5.28 -0.69
C TYR A 153 4.00 6.02 0.58
N SER A 154 3.54 7.26 0.46
CA SER A 154 3.09 8.05 1.60
C SER A 154 1.74 8.69 1.30
N THR A 155 0.90 8.72 2.33
CA THR A 155 -0.35 9.50 2.37
C THR A 155 -0.22 10.74 3.25
N VAL A 156 0.97 11.00 3.80
CA VAL A 156 1.25 12.17 4.64
C VAL A 156 1.10 13.45 3.83
N ASN A 157 0.32 14.40 4.36
CA ASN A 157 -0.02 15.66 3.70
C ASN A 157 -0.64 15.47 2.30
N ARG A 158 -1.43 14.39 2.09
CA ARG A 158 -2.14 14.14 0.83
C ARG A 158 -3.64 14.25 0.99
N ASP A 159 -4.26 14.86 -0.02
CA ASP A 159 -5.72 14.90 -0.14
C ASP A 159 -6.30 13.49 -0.21
N SER A 160 -7.54 13.36 0.29
CA SER A 160 -8.30 12.12 0.18
C SER A 160 -8.61 11.79 -1.27
N GLY A 161 -8.58 10.52 -1.60
CA GLY A 161 -8.96 9.99 -2.90
C GLY A 161 -8.18 8.73 -3.26
N TYR A 162 -8.59 8.14 -4.37
CA TYR A 162 -7.84 7.07 -5.02
C TYR A 162 -6.86 7.64 -6.04
N VAL A 163 -5.60 7.29 -5.89
CA VAL A 163 -4.52 7.75 -6.75
C VAL A 163 -4.10 6.64 -7.72
N ASN A 164 -4.00 6.97 -9.01
CA ASN A 164 -3.43 6.08 -10.00
C ASN A 164 -1.90 6.06 -9.86
N VAL A 165 -1.35 5.00 -9.26
CA VAL A 165 0.09 4.95 -9.01
C VAL A 165 0.92 4.71 -10.27
N ASN A 166 0.34 4.23 -11.38
CA ASN A 166 1.08 4.08 -12.63
C ASN A 166 1.51 5.42 -13.26
N GLU A 167 0.93 6.54 -12.83
CA GLU A 167 1.28 7.86 -13.37
C GLU A 167 2.66 8.36 -12.89
N PHE A 168 3.18 7.81 -11.80
CA PHE A 168 4.45 8.23 -11.20
C PHE A 168 5.29 7.08 -10.65
N MET A 169 4.78 5.85 -10.60
CA MET A 169 5.53 4.66 -10.24
C MET A 169 5.70 3.73 -11.44
N GLN A 170 6.91 3.21 -11.61
CA GLN A 170 7.18 2.13 -12.54
C GLN A 170 6.80 0.80 -11.88
N LEU A 171 5.57 0.31 -12.07
CA LEU A 171 5.08 -0.96 -11.50
C LEU A 171 5.33 -2.15 -12.41
N GLU A 172 6.57 -2.28 -12.84
CA GLU A 172 7.03 -3.36 -13.71
C GLU A 172 7.86 -4.38 -12.92
N MET A 173 7.59 -5.67 -13.14
CA MET A 173 8.27 -6.80 -12.50
C MET A 173 9.11 -7.57 -13.52
N GLN A 174 10.23 -8.12 -13.03
CA GLN A 174 11.13 -8.95 -13.81
C GLN A 174 10.99 -10.42 -13.40
N LYS A 175 11.15 -11.33 -14.35
CA LYS A 175 11.17 -12.77 -14.05
C LYS A 175 12.43 -13.15 -13.28
N ALA A 176 12.27 -14.01 -12.28
CA ALA A 176 13.36 -14.58 -11.52
C ALA A 176 13.90 -15.81 -12.25
N GLU A 177 14.82 -15.60 -13.19
CA GLU A 177 15.45 -16.65 -13.98
C GLU A 177 16.88 -16.95 -13.47
N VAL A 178 17.27 -18.23 -13.50
CA VAL A 178 18.63 -18.62 -13.12
C VAL A 178 19.61 -18.03 -14.14
N GLY A 179 20.66 -17.37 -13.63
CA GLY A 179 21.65 -16.69 -14.45
C GLY A 179 21.29 -15.24 -14.78
N ALA A 180 20.19 -14.71 -14.26
CA ALA A 180 19.96 -13.27 -14.24
C ALA A 180 21.09 -12.58 -13.46
N SER A 181 21.69 -11.55 -14.06
CA SER A 181 22.69 -10.71 -13.44
C SER A 181 22.06 -9.39 -13.04
N ILE A 182 22.35 -8.95 -11.81
CA ILE A 182 22.01 -7.61 -11.33
C ILE A 182 23.33 -6.89 -11.14
N GLU A 183 23.49 -5.77 -11.82
CA GLU A 183 24.65 -4.90 -11.65
C GLU A 183 24.38 -3.93 -10.51
N ILE A 184 25.33 -3.85 -9.57
CA ILE A 184 25.31 -2.89 -8.47
C ILE A 184 26.66 -2.19 -8.42
N GLU A 185 26.64 -0.88 -8.14
CA GLU A 185 27.85 -0.08 -8.08
C GLU A 185 28.36 0.02 -6.64
N ILE A 186 29.39 -0.77 -6.31
CA ILE A 186 30.04 -0.69 -4.99
C ILE A 186 31.39 0.02 -5.12
N LEU A 187 31.47 1.24 -4.62
CA LEU A 187 32.68 2.05 -4.65
C LEU A 187 33.59 1.78 -3.43
N TYR A 188 34.90 1.87 -3.66
CA TYR A 188 35.93 1.67 -2.64
C TYR A 188 37.02 2.73 -2.76
N ASP A 189 37.65 3.05 -1.64
CA ASP A 189 38.87 3.86 -1.64
C ASP A 189 40.02 3.13 -2.34
N LEU A 190 40.97 3.91 -2.87
CA LEU A 190 42.15 3.39 -3.56
C LEU A 190 42.92 2.39 -2.69
N GLY A 191 43.11 1.17 -3.22
CA GLY A 191 43.82 0.09 -2.54
C GLY A 191 43.13 -0.48 -1.29
N LYS A 192 41.92 -0.04 -0.97
CA LYS A 192 41.15 -0.52 0.18
C LYS A 192 39.97 -1.38 -0.23
N TRP A 193 39.43 -2.06 0.78
CA TRP A 193 38.28 -2.96 0.72
C TRP A 193 37.28 -2.74 1.86
N ASN A 194 37.47 -1.70 2.68
CA ASN A 194 36.46 -1.34 3.67
C ASN A 194 35.22 -0.80 2.96
N ILE A 195 34.04 -1.16 3.48
CA ILE A 195 32.77 -0.63 2.99
C ILE A 195 32.68 0.85 3.38
N ARG A 196 32.47 1.70 2.39
CA ARG A 196 32.20 3.13 2.56
C ARG A 196 30.73 3.33 2.88
N GLU A 197 30.37 4.53 3.32
CA GLU A 197 28.98 4.87 3.66
C GLU A 197 28.06 4.87 2.43
N ASP A 198 28.54 5.32 1.27
CA ASP A 198 27.80 5.24 0.00
C ASP A 198 27.61 3.79 -0.47
N ALA A 199 28.67 2.98 -0.40
CA ALA A 199 28.62 1.55 -0.67
C ALA A 199 27.71 0.77 0.30
N ALA A 200 27.56 1.26 1.55
CA ALA A 200 26.70 0.65 2.54
C ALA A 200 25.22 0.76 2.14
N THR A 201 24.79 1.90 1.57
CA THR A 201 23.42 2.10 1.06
C THR A 201 23.07 1.09 -0.03
N GLU A 202 23.93 0.94 -1.04
CA GLU A 202 23.73 -0.03 -2.14
C GLU A 202 23.68 -1.47 -1.64
N LEU A 203 24.52 -1.79 -0.64
CA LEU A 203 24.50 -3.10 0.00
C LEU A 203 23.25 -3.33 0.84
N ASP A 204 22.73 -2.30 1.51
CA ASP A 204 21.51 -2.38 2.30
C ASP A 204 20.28 -2.60 1.39
N ASP A 205 20.24 -2.00 0.20
CA ASP A 205 19.23 -2.27 -0.83
C ASP A 205 19.31 -3.73 -1.33
N MET A 206 20.52 -4.25 -1.59
CA MET A 206 20.71 -5.66 -1.96
C MET A 206 20.30 -6.62 -0.83
N ILE A 207 20.55 -6.25 0.43
CA ILE A 207 20.10 -7.03 1.60
C ILE A 207 18.58 -7.05 1.65
N GLN A 208 17.91 -5.91 1.44
CA GLN A 208 16.46 -5.86 1.39
C GLN A 208 15.91 -6.72 0.25
N PHE A 209 16.50 -6.64 -0.94
CA PHE A 209 16.16 -7.51 -2.07
C PHE A 209 16.28 -9.00 -1.72
N LEU A 210 17.35 -9.42 -1.05
CA LEU A 210 17.53 -10.83 -0.64
C LEU A 210 16.57 -11.25 0.46
N LYS A 211 16.16 -10.34 1.35
CA LYS A 211 15.11 -10.60 2.35
C LYS A 211 13.74 -10.78 1.68
N ASP A 212 13.42 -9.92 0.72
CA ASP A 212 12.18 -9.98 -0.07
C ASP A 212 12.12 -11.18 -1.02
N ASN A 213 13.27 -11.77 -1.34
CA ASN A 213 13.41 -12.91 -2.24
C ASN A 213 14.17 -14.06 -1.56
N PRO A 214 13.62 -14.75 -0.55
CA PRO A 214 14.36 -15.71 0.29
C PRO A 214 14.94 -16.92 -0.46
N GLY A 215 14.41 -17.25 -1.65
CA GLY A 215 14.92 -18.31 -2.51
C GLY A 215 16.11 -17.93 -3.38
N VAL A 216 16.44 -16.64 -3.50
CA VAL A 216 17.52 -16.16 -4.37
C VAL A 216 18.89 -16.40 -3.72
N LYS A 217 19.84 -16.88 -4.54
CA LYS A 217 21.26 -16.97 -4.20
C LYS A 217 22.05 -16.17 -5.22
N ILE A 218 23.07 -15.46 -4.76
CA ILE A 218 23.87 -14.57 -5.60
C ILE A 218 25.36 -14.89 -5.51
N GLU A 219 26.06 -14.62 -6.60
CA GLU A 219 27.50 -14.44 -6.63
C GLU A 219 27.76 -12.93 -6.68
N LEU A 220 28.46 -12.39 -5.67
CA LEU A 220 28.89 -11.01 -5.67
C LEU A 220 30.30 -10.94 -6.27
N GLY A 221 30.34 -10.54 -7.53
CA GLY A 221 31.55 -10.28 -8.29
C GLY A 221 32.14 -8.92 -7.97
N SER A 222 33.46 -8.82 -7.82
CA SER A 222 34.15 -7.53 -7.76
C SER A 222 35.28 -7.48 -8.78
N HIS A 223 35.49 -6.30 -9.34
CA HIS A 223 36.48 -6.00 -10.37
C HIS A 223 37.39 -4.86 -9.88
N THR A 224 38.57 -4.76 -10.48
CA THR A 224 39.55 -3.70 -10.22
C THR A 224 40.00 -3.10 -11.53
N ASP A 225 40.41 -1.83 -11.50
CA ASP A 225 41.02 -1.20 -12.67
C ASP A 225 42.38 -1.85 -13.04
N SER A 226 42.89 -1.53 -14.23
CA SER A 226 44.11 -2.13 -14.81
C SER A 226 45.42 -1.59 -14.24
N ARG A 227 45.38 -0.72 -13.22
CA ARG A 227 46.60 -0.16 -12.62
C ARG A 227 47.12 -1.14 -11.57
N GLY A 228 48.36 -1.59 -11.76
CA GLY A 228 49.02 -2.52 -10.84
C GLY A 228 49.29 -3.87 -11.49
N SER A 229 49.67 -4.86 -10.68
CA SER A 229 49.88 -6.21 -11.19
C SER A 229 48.58 -7.01 -11.16
N ALA A 230 48.37 -7.89 -12.14
CA ALA A 230 47.20 -8.77 -12.17
C ALA A 230 47.00 -9.55 -10.85
N GLN A 231 48.09 -9.99 -10.20
CA GLN A 231 48.01 -10.67 -8.90
C GLN A 231 47.57 -9.74 -7.76
N PHE A 232 47.97 -8.46 -7.79
CA PHE A 232 47.49 -7.48 -6.84
C PHE A 232 45.99 -7.22 -7.04
N ASN A 233 45.58 -7.00 -8.28
CA ASN A 233 44.20 -6.71 -8.68
C ASN A 233 43.25 -7.89 -8.41
N GLN A 234 43.70 -9.12 -8.65
CA GLN A 234 42.96 -10.32 -8.26
C GLN A 234 42.76 -10.43 -6.73
N ARG A 235 43.79 -10.16 -5.93
CA ARG A 235 43.67 -10.18 -4.46
C ARG A 235 42.79 -9.05 -3.95
N LEU A 236 42.90 -7.86 -4.53
CA LEU A 236 42.12 -6.69 -4.12
C LEU A 236 40.63 -6.88 -4.42
N SER A 237 40.29 -7.31 -5.63
CA SER A 237 38.90 -7.64 -6.00
C SER A 237 38.31 -8.75 -5.12
N GLN A 238 39.06 -9.82 -4.84
CA GLN A 238 38.59 -10.88 -3.94
C GLN A 238 38.28 -10.35 -2.54
N LYS A 239 39.18 -9.54 -1.96
CA LYS A 239 38.95 -8.90 -0.66
C LYS A 239 37.73 -7.98 -0.66
N ARG A 240 37.52 -7.21 -1.74
CA ARG A 240 36.34 -6.34 -1.88
C ARG A 240 35.05 -7.14 -1.88
N ALA A 241 34.99 -8.21 -2.68
CA ALA A 241 33.84 -9.11 -2.70
C ALA A 241 33.59 -9.75 -1.32
N GLU A 242 34.65 -10.19 -0.64
CA GLU A 242 34.56 -10.77 0.71
C GLU A 242 34.06 -9.76 1.75
N SER A 243 34.51 -8.50 1.69
CA SER A 243 34.02 -7.44 2.55
C SER A 243 32.53 -7.19 2.36
N ALA A 244 32.08 -7.10 1.09
CA ALA A 244 30.67 -6.90 0.76
C ALA A 244 29.81 -8.07 1.27
N VAL A 245 30.23 -9.31 1.03
CA VAL A 245 29.55 -10.50 1.57
C VAL A 245 29.53 -10.51 3.09
N THR A 246 30.65 -10.20 3.74
CA THR A 246 30.73 -10.12 5.21
C THR A 246 29.78 -9.06 5.76
N TYR A 247 29.70 -7.90 5.11
CA TYR A 247 28.77 -6.84 5.46
C TYR A 247 27.31 -7.30 5.41
N MET A 248 26.91 -8.01 4.35
CA MET A 248 25.56 -8.57 4.20
C MET A 248 25.25 -9.67 5.21
N VAL A 249 26.20 -10.59 5.46
CA VAL A 249 26.03 -11.68 6.43
C VAL A 249 25.85 -11.13 7.85
N ASN A 250 26.62 -10.11 8.23
CA ASN A 250 26.49 -9.46 9.53
C ASN A 250 25.13 -8.76 9.72
N ARG A 251 24.38 -8.50 8.63
CA ARG A 251 23.03 -7.92 8.63
C ARG A 251 21.92 -8.95 8.44
N GLY A 252 22.24 -10.23 8.59
CA GLY A 252 21.26 -11.32 8.67
C GLY A 252 21.03 -12.09 7.37
N ILE A 253 21.83 -11.86 6.32
CA ILE A 253 21.80 -12.72 5.13
C ILE A 253 22.54 -14.02 5.42
N ASP A 254 21.90 -15.16 5.15
CA ASP A 254 22.52 -16.46 5.30
C ASP A 254 23.72 -16.60 4.34
N LYS A 255 24.89 -16.98 4.87
CA LYS A 255 26.14 -17.13 4.11
C LYS A 255 26.02 -18.10 2.94
N SER A 256 25.15 -19.11 3.02
CA SER A 256 24.90 -20.06 1.92
C SER A 256 24.20 -19.45 0.71
N ARG A 257 23.69 -18.21 0.84
CA ARG A 257 22.99 -17.47 -0.22
C ARG A 257 23.88 -16.48 -0.95
N VAL A 258 25.08 -16.20 -0.45
CA VAL A 258 25.98 -15.17 -0.98
C VAL A 258 27.40 -15.72 -1.13
N ILE A 259 27.92 -15.70 -2.35
CA ILE A 259 29.28 -16.16 -2.66
C ILE A 259 30.11 -14.98 -3.14
N ALA A 260 31.27 -14.74 -2.52
CA ALA A 260 32.20 -13.68 -2.91
C ALA A 260 33.16 -14.18 -3.99
N LYS A 261 33.33 -13.41 -5.07
CA LYS A 261 34.31 -13.74 -6.11
C LYS A 261 35.00 -12.51 -6.68
N GLY A 262 36.32 -12.47 -6.57
CA GLY A 262 37.17 -11.49 -7.24
C GLY A 262 37.46 -11.91 -8.67
N TYR A 263 37.32 -10.98 -9.61
CA TYR A 263 37.62 -11.19 -11.02
C TYR A 263 38.85 -10.43 -11.50
N GLY A 264 39.47 -9.61 -10.64
CA GLY A 264 40.60 -8.77 -11.03
C GLY A 264 40.22 -7.86 -12.20
N GLU A 265 40.99 -7.95 -13.28
CA GLU A 265 40.81 -7.19 -14.53
C GLU A 265 40.09 -8.00 -15.64
N THR A 266 39.60 -9.21 -15.33
CA THR A 266 39.27 -10.22 -16.37
C THR A 266 37.84 -10.19 -16.90
N ARG A 267 36.99 -9.31 -16.36
CA ARG A 267 35.58 -9.17 -16.71
C ARG A 267 35.18 -7.72 -16.58
#